data_AF-A0A3P8GPX5-F1
#
_entry.id   AF-A0A3P8GPX5-F1
#
_cell.length_a   1.000
_cell.length_b   1.000
_cell.length_c   1.000
_cell.angle_alpha   90.00
_cell.angle_beta   90.00
_cell.angle_gamma   90.00
#
_symmetry.space_group_name_H-M   'P 1'
#
loop_
_entity.id
_entity.type
_entity.pdbx_description
1 polymer ?
#
loop_
_entity_poly.entity_id
_entity_poly.type
_entity_poly.pdbx_seq_one_letter_code
_entity_poly.pdbx_strand_id
1 'polypeptide(L)'
;MARLIPDFEKIVGSDSQSNGPSPASERDLQLFDSIAITDPRLYELSVRMALPTPYNLLLECLNRSCVPESDLKSNMISQGRNKHFFTLQLNERSVKVPCKNKREGRHLAAQHLLARLHPEVTMWSDLLRMYGPGSKPDKKTELETIQGAQAQEKSAVKTSLIRLLKAKMHELAAQWEENGGSAHPKGKFFVSPDSLPVVTFHPDSKTDLYNSIPENSTSPTLPPSPNAASD
;
A
#
# COMPACT_ATOMS: atom_id res chain seq x y z
N MET A 1 19.66 33.26 -21.06
CA MET A 1 19.84 31.81 -21.35
C MET A 1 18.51 31.25 -21.84
N ALA A 2 18.52 30.65 -23.01
CA ALA A 2 17.32 30.18 -23.72
C ALA A 2 16.67 28.99 -23.00
N ARG A 3 15.33 29.00 -22.90
CA ARG A 3 14.54 27.89 -22.37
C ARG A 3 14.69 26.68 -23.31
N LEU A 4 14.99 25.51 -22.76
CA LEU A 4 15.46 24.35 -23.52
C LEU A 4 14.38 23.66 -24.39
N ILE A 5 13.11 24.07 -24.29
CA ILE A 5 12.04 23.56 -25.16
C ILE A 5 11.06 24.71 -25.44
N PRO A 6 11.08 25.32 -26.64
CA PRO A 6 9.96 26.12 -27.13
C PRO A 6 8.71 25.22 -27.19
N ASP A 7 7.55 25.74 -26.78
CA ASP A 7 6.23 25.07 -26.83
C ASP A 7 5.86 24.09 -25.70
N PHE A 8 6.50 24.12 -24.53
CA PHE A 8 6.08 23.26 -23.39
C PHE A 8 4.61 23.49 -22.97
N GLU A 9 4.12 24.73 -23.02
CA GLU A 9 2.72 25.09 -22.74
C GLU A 9 1.75 24.43 -23.74
N LYS A 10 2.19 24.21 -24.98
CA LYS A 10 1.38 23.57 -26.03
C LYS A 10 1.27 22.05 -25.83
N ILE A 11 2.28 21.46 -25.18
CA ILE A 11 2.33 20.03 -24.81
C ILE A 11 1.49 19.77 -23.54
N VAL A 12 1.41 20.73 -22.61
CA VAL A 12 0.68 20.57 -21.35
C VAL A 12 -0.78 21.07 -21.44
N GLY A 13 -1.09 21.97 -22.38
CA GLY A 13 -2.37 22.69 -22.42
C GLY A 13 -3.48 22.16 -23.35
N SER A 14 -3.31 21.04 -24.05
CA SER A 14 -4.28 20.62 -25.10
C SER A 14 -4.95 19.25 -24.94
N ASP A 15 -4.74 18.53 -23.84
CA ASP A 15 -5.46 17.26 -23.59
C ASP A 15 -6.02 17.18 -22.16
N SER A 16 -7.00 18.04 -21.85
CA SER A 16 -8.09 17.61 -20.98
C SER A 16 -9.17 16.88 -21.80
N GLN A 17 -8.73 15.99 -22.71
CA GLN A 17 -9.51 14.79 -23.02
C GLN A 17 -9.19 13.79 -21.92
N SER A 18 -10.08 13.72 -20.93
CA SER A 18 -10.12 12.59 -20.01
C SER A 18 -10.40 11.33 -20.83
N ASN A 19 -9.37 10.69 -21.36
CA ASN A 19 -9.43 9.31 -21.89
C ASN A 19 -9.55 8.27 -20.76
N GLY A 20 -9.93 8.70 -19.55
CA GLY A 20 -10.40 7.83 -18.49
C GLY A 20 -11.90 7.55 -18.67
N PRO A 21 -12.39 6.39 -18.17
CA PRO A 21 -13.82 6.10 -18.17
C PRO A 21 -14.58 7.26 -17.51
N SER A 22 -15.64 7.74 -18.18
CA SER A 22 -16.49 8.80 -17.64
C SER A 22 -16.96 8.43 -16.23
N PRO A 23 -16.99 9.38 -15.29
CA PRO A 23 -17.46 9.11 -13.93
C PRO A 23 -18.87 8.51 -14.00
N ALA A 24 -19.10 7.47 -13.19
CA ALA A 24 -20.42 6.85 -13.12
C ALA A 24 -21.43 7.89 -12.61
N SER A 25 -22.58 8.03 -13.28
CA SER A 25 -23.60 8.96 -12.81
C SER A 25 -24.29 8.40 -11.56
N GLU A 26 -24.77 9.25 -10.65
CA GLU A 26 -25.48 8.78 -9.45
C GLU A 26 -26.71 7.92 -9.81
N ARG A 27 -27.36 8.21 -10.95
CA ARG A 27 -28.46 7.39 -11.46
C ARG A 27 -28.02 5.99 -11.83
N ASP A 28 -26.82 5.83 -12.40
CA ASP A 28 -26.29 4.51 -12.74
C ASP A 28 -25.94 3.71 -11.48
N LEU A 29 -25.45 4.38 -10.44
CA LEU A 29 -25.15 3.77 -9.15
C LEU A 29 -26.41 3.27 -8.44
N GLN A 30 -27.49 4.07 -8.46
CA GLN A 30 -28.77 3.72 -7.84
C GLN A 30 -29.40 2.44 -8.41
N LEU A 31 -29.11 2.09 -9.67
CA LEU A 31 -29.55 0.82 -10.27
C LEU A 31 -28.97 -0.41 -9.55
N PHE A 32 -27.87 -0.24 -8.82
CA PHE A 32 -27.20 -1.29 -8.08
C PHE A 32 -27.46 -1.26 -6.56
N ASP A 33 -28.27 -0.32 -6.06
CA ASP A 33 -28.62 -0.24 -4.62
C ASP A 33 -29.40 -1.47 -4.13
N SER A 34 -30.09 -2.18 -5.03
CA SER A 34 -30.80 -3.43 -4.70
C SER A 34 -30.07 -4.69 -5.16
N ILE A 35 -28.85 -4.57 -5.68
CA ILE A 35 -28.08 -5.69 -6.24
C ILE A 35 -26.97 -6.05 -5.27
N ALA A 36 -27.07 -7.23 -4.66
CA ALA A 36 -26.03 -7.75 -3.79
C ALA A 36 -24.73 -8.00 -4.56
N ILE A 37 -23.59 -7.87 -3.88
CA ILE A 37 -22.26 -8.11 -4.46
C ILE A 37 -22.13 -9.51 -5.07
N THR A 38 -22.85 -10.49 -4.51
CA THR A 38 -22.82 -11.91 -4.92
C THR A 38 -23.90 -12.28 -5.95
N ASP A 39 -24.64 -11.32 -6.52
CA ASP A 39 -25.65 -11.61 -7.54
C ASP A 39 -25.00 -12.16 -8.82
N PRO A 40 -25.39 -13.36 -9.31
CA PRO A 40 -24.80 -13.96 -10.51
C PRO A 40 -24.95 -13.12 -11.78
N ARG A 41 -25.99 -12.27 -11.86
CA ARG A 41 -26.28 -11.42 -13.03
C ARG A 41 -25.42 -10.16 -13.05
N LEU A 42 -24.75 -9.85 -11.93
CA LEU A 42 -24.03 -8.61 -11.75
C LEU A 42 -22.98 -8.37 -12.83
N TYR A 43 -22.29 -9.43 -13.27
CA TYR A 43 -21.32 -9.33 -14.36
C TYR A 43 -21.93 -8.74 -15.64
N GLU A 44 -23.07 -9.29 -16.08
CA GLU A 44 -23.72 -8.84 -17.31
C GLU A 44 -24.30 -7.43 -17.17
N LEU A 45 -24.81 -7.11 -15.98
CA LEU A 45 -25.32 -5.76 -15.67
C LEU A 45 -24.18 -4.73 -15.70
N SER A 46 -23.02 -5.01 -15.10
CA SER A 46 -21.86 -4.11 -15.16
C SER A 46 -21.42 -3.86 -16.61
N VAL A 47 -21.36 -4.91 -17.44
CA VAL A 47 -21.01 -4.78 -18.86
C VAL A 47 -22.03 -3.92 -19.61
N ARG A 48 -23.33 -4.16 -19.39
CA ARG A 48 -24.41 -3.43 -20.07
C ARG A 48 -24.41 -1.94 -19.72
N MET A 49 -24.10 -1.62 -18.46
CA MET A 49 -24.04 -0.24 -17.96
C MET A 49 -22.68 0.42 -18.18
N ALA A 50 -21.74 -0.25 -18.87
CA ALA A 50 -20.37 0.23 -19.08
C ALA A 50 -19.63 0.61 -17.77
N LEU A 51 -19.93 -0.10 -16.68
CA LEU A 51 -19.29 0.05 -15.37
C LEU A 51 -18.22 -1.02 -15.16
N PRO A 52 -17.29 -0.82 -14.19
CA PRO A 52 -16.28 -1.82 -13.89
C PRO A 52 -16.90 -3.18 -13.58
N THR A 53 -16.40 -4.21 -14.25
CA THR A 53 -16.81 -5.59 -13.98
C THR A 53 -16.28 -6.05 -12.62
N PRO A 54 -16.86 -7.11 -12.00
CA PRO A 54 -16.45 -7.55 -10.67
C PRO A 54 -14.96 -7.85 -10.50
N TYR A 55 -14.31 -8.36 -11.55
CA TYR A 55 -12.88 -8.63 -11.51
C TYR A 55 -12.06 -7.33 -11.61
N ASN A 56 -12.47 -6.38 -12.47
CA ASN A 56 -11.77 -5.11 -12.60
C ASN A 56 -11.89 -4.26 -11.31
N LEU A 57 -13.06 -4.29 -10.67
CA LEU A 57 -13.24 -3.59 -9.40
C LEU A 57 -12.41 -4.23 -8.28
N LEU A 58 -12.26 -5.56 -8.28
CA LEU A 58 -11.33 -6.25 -7.39
C LEU A 58 -9.88 -5.79 -7.64
N LEU A 59 -9.43 -5.72 -8.90
CA LEU A 59 -8.08 -5.23 -9.20
C LEU A 59 -7.86 -3.80 -8.70
N GLU A 60 -8.85 -2.92 -8.89
CA GLU A 60 -8.79 -1.54 -8.38
C GLU A 60 -8.74 -1.51 -6.85
N CYS A 61 -9.53 -2.35 -6.17
CA CYS A 61 -9.48 -2.52 -4.72
C CYS A 61 -8.07 -2.94 -4.27
N LEU A 62 -7.46 -3.94 -4.92
CA LEU A 62 -6.11 -4.39 -4.60
C LEU A 62 -5.08 -3.29 -4.82
N ASN A 63 -5.15 -2.59 -5.96
CA ASN A 63 -4.27 -1.49 -6.32
C ASN A 63 -4.31 -0.37 -5.28
N ARG A 64 -5.50 0.04 -4.83
CA ARG A 64 -5.66 1.05 -3.77
C ARG A 64 -5.19 0.59 -2.39
N SER A 65 -5.25 -0.71 -2.12
CA SER A 65 -4.74 -1.31 -0.89
C SER A 65 -3.24 -1.62 -0.91
N CYS A 66 -2.54 -1.27 -2.00
CA CYS A 66 -1.12 -1.58 -2.23
C CYS A 66 -0.80 -3.09 -2.16
N VAL A 67 -1.79 -3.93 -2.45
CA VAL A 67 -1.60 -5.39 -2.53
C VAL A 67 -1.15 -5.74 -3.94
N PRO A 68 0.00 -6.40 -4.12
CA PRO A 68 0.51 -6.71 -5.44
C PRO A 68 -0.38 -7.76 -6.12
N GLU A 69 -0.61 -7.62 -7.42
CA GLU A 69 -1.44 -8.57 -8.19
C GLU A 69 -0.87 -10.00 -8.15
N SER A 70 0.44 -10.16 -7.92
CA SER A 70 1.09 -11.46 -7.76
C SER A 70 0.55 -12.29 -6.59
N ASP A 71 -0.06 -11.64 -5.59
CA ASP A 71 -0.66 -12.31 -4.44
C ASP A 71 -2.05 -12.88 -4.78
N LEU A 72 -2.63 -12.46 -5.92
CA LEU A 72 -3.89 -12.96 -6.43
C LEU A 72 -3.66 -14.19 -7.32
N LYS A 73 -3.90 -15.38 -6.75
CA LYS A 73 -3.77 -16.66 -7.45
C LYS A 73 -5.12 -17.12 -7.96
N SER A 74 -5.17 -17.58 -9.21
CA SER A 74 -6.38 -18.16 -9.80
C SER A 74 -6.13 -19.54 -10.41
N ASN A 75 -7.10 -20.43 -10.26
CA ASN A 75 -7.05 -21.78 -10.81
C ASN A 75 -8.46 -22.24 -11.22
N MET A 76 -8.54 -23.14 -12.20
CA MET A 76 -9.79 -23.78 -12.60
C MET A 76 -9.59 -25.29 -12.63
N ILE A 77 -10.45 -26.01 -11.93
CA ILE A 77 -10.43 -27.48 -11.83
C ILE A 77 -11.72 -28.04 -12.42
N SER A 78 -11.59 -29.03 -13.30
CA SER A 78 -12.71 -29.80 -13.84
C SER A 78 -12.92 -31.05 -12.99
N GLN A 79 -14.12 -31.23 -12.44
CA GLN A 79 -14.53 -32.42 -11.70
C GLN A 79 -15.50 -33.24 -12.56
N GLY A 80 -14.96 -34.20 -13.31
CA GLY A 80 -15.73 -35.00 -14.27
C GLY A 80 -15.98 -34.26 -15.58
N ARG A 81 -17.01 -34.66 -16.34
CA ARG A 81 -17.23 -34.16 -17.71
C ARG A 81 -17.78 -32.73 -17.79
N ASN A 82 -18.66 -32.32 -16.86
CA ASN A 82 -19.46 -31.09 -16.99
C ASN A 82 -19.50 -30.21 -15.73
N LYS A 83 -18.63 -30.43 -14.74
CA LYS A 83 -18.57 -29.60 -13.53
C LYS A 83 -17.21 -28.95 -13.44
N HIS A 84 -17.16 -27.63 -13.46
CA HIS A 84 -15.94 -26.88 -13.27
C HIS A 84 -16.04 -26.01 -12.03
N PHE A 85 -14.92 -25.90 -11.32
CA PHE A 85 -14.76 -25.01 -10.19
C PHE A 85 -13.65 -24.03 -10.47
N PHE A 86 -13.91 -22.76 -10.22
CA PHE A 86 -12.90 -21.71 -10.26
C PHE A 86 -12.53 -21.34 -8.83
N THR A 87 -11.23 -21.30 -8.55
CA THR A 87 -10.68 -20.89 -7.27
C THR A 87 -9.92 -19.58 -7.45
N LEU A 88 -10.23 -18.60 -6.62
CA LEU A 88 -9.51 -17.34 -6.51
C LEU A 88 -9.01 -17.18 -5.07
N GLN A 89 -7.72 -16.98 -4.91
CA GLN A 89 -7.05 -16.90 -3.61
C GLN A 89 -6.27 -15.60 -3.51
N LEU A 90 -6.45 -14.90 -2.39
CA LEU A 90 -5.67 -13.73 -2.00
C LEU A 90 -5.11 -14.01 -0.59
N ASN A 91 -3.81 -14.26 -0.50
CA ASN A 91 -3.15 -14.67 0.74
C ASN A 91 -3.87 -15.86 1.42
N GLU A 92 -4.42 -15.67 2.61
CA GLU A 92 -5.15 -16.69 3.37
C GLU A 92 -6.62 -16.84 2.95
N ARG A 93 -7.15 -15.87 2.20
CA ARG A 93 -8.58 -15.83 1.83
C ARG A 93 -8.75 -16.53 0.48
N SER A 94 -9.39 -17.70 0.49
CA SER A 94 -9.64 -18.50 -0.71
C SER A 94 -11.12 -18.69 -0.98
N VAL A 95 -11.54 -18.42 -2.20
CA VAL A 95 -12.92 -18.58 -2.69
C VAL A 95 -12.93 -19.64 -3.77
N LYS A 96 -13.85 -20.61 -3.68
CA LYS A 96 -14.10 -21.62 -4.71
C LYS A 96 -15.56 -21.54 -5.15
N VAL A 97 -15.81 -21.37 -6.45
CA VAL A 97 -17.16 -21.25 -7.03
C VAL A 97 -17.37 -22.27 -8.16
N PRO A 98 -18.58 -22.84 -8.30
CA PRO A 98 -18.94 -23.59 -9.50
C PRO A 98 -19.14 -22.62 -10.67
N CYS A 99 -18.68 -22.99 -11.87
CA CYS A 99 -18.81 -22.16 -13.07
C CYS A 99 -18.90 -23.02 -14.33
N LYS A 100 -19.47 -22.49 -15.41
CA LYS A 100 -19.51 -23.16 -16.72
C LYS A 100 -18.21 -22.95 -17.50
N ASN A 101 -17.60 -21.77 -17.36
CA ASN A 101 -16.36 -21.41 -18.06
C ASN A 101 -15.45 -20.52 -17.19
N LYS A 102 -14.19 -20.37 -17.63
CA LYS A 102 -13.16 -19.59 -16.91
C LYS A 102 -13.53 -18.12 -16.70
N ARG A 103 -14.24 -17.50 -17.66
CA ARG A 103 -14.62 -16.08 -17.60
C ARG A 103 -15.68 -15.84 -16.54
N GLU A 104 -16.75 -16.62 -16.56
CA GLU A 104 -17.82 -16.60 -15.55
C GLU A 104 -17.24 -16.90 -14.16
N GLY A 105 -16.44 -17.97 -14.04
CA GLY A 105 -15.80 -18.33 -12.79
C GLY A 105 -14.91 -17.23 -12.21
N ARG A 106 -14.17 -16.51 -13.05
CA ARG A 106 -13.35 -15.37 -12.62
C ARG A 106 -14.18 -14.25 -12.00
N HIS A 107 -15.26 -13.84 -12.66
CA HIS A 107 -16.10 -12.75 -12.15
C HIS A 107 -16.89 -13.16 -10.91
N LEU A 108 -17.43 -14.39 -10.90
CA LEU A 108 -18.16 -14.91 -9.75
C LEU A 108 -17.24 -15.08 -8.53
N ALA A 109 -16.03 -15.61 -8.72
CA ALA A 109 -15.07 -15.71 -7.63
C ALA A 109 -14.62 -14.33 -7.13
N ALA A 110 -14.47 -13.34 -8.02
CA ALA A 110 -14.16 -11.97 -7.64
C ALA A 110 -15.27 -11.32 -6.80
N GLN A 111 -16.54 -11.53 -7.14
CA GLN A 111 -17.68 -11.08 -6.34
C GLN A 111 -17.61 -11.60 -4.89
N HIS A 112 -17.46 -12.92 -4.75
CA HIS A 112 -17.36 -13.56 -3.44
C HIS A 112 -16.09 -13.16 -2.68
N LEU A 113 -14.99 -12.89 -3.37
CA LEU A 113 -13.77 -12.39 -2.74
C LEU A 113 -13.96 -10.96 -2.23
N LEU A 114 -14.54 -10.07 -3.04
CA LEU A 114 -14.89 -8.70 -2.64
C LEU A 114 -15.81 -8.69 -1.42
N ALA A 115 -16.84 -9.54 -1.40
CA ALA A 115 -17.72 -9.68 -0.23
C ALA A 115 -16.99 -10.16 1.04
N ARG A 116 -15.87 -10.88 0.91
CA ARG A 116 -15.01 -11.26 2.04
C ARG A 116 -14.02 -10.19 2.44
N LEU A 117 -13.63 -9.31 1.51
CA LEU A 117 -12.78 -8.16 1.80
C LEU A 117 -13.56 -7.03 2.49
N HIS A 118 -14.86 -6.91 2.18
CA HIS A 118 -15.77 -5.89 2.69
C HIS A 118 -17.02 -6.52 3.31
N PRO A 119 -16.93 -7.17 4.48
CA PRO A 119 -18.09 -7.77 5.14
C PRO A 119 -19.18 -6.74 5.52
N GLU A 120 -18.80 -5.48 5.70
CA GLU A 120 -19.68 -4.35 5.99
C GLU A 120 -20.50 -3.89 4.77
N VAL A 121 -20.06 -4.22 3.56
CA VAL A 121 -20.71 -3.80 2.32
C VAL A 121 -21.46 -4.97 1.72
N THR A 122 -22.75 -4.76 1.45
CA THR A 122 -23.64 -5.81 0.93
C THR A 122 -24.07 -5.56 -0.51
N MET A 123 -24.20 -4.29 -0.89
CA MET A 123 -24.68 -3.86 -2.21
C MET A 123 -23.53 -3.48 -3.13
N TRP A 124 -23.73 -3.71 -4.43
CA TRP A 124 -22.72 -3.39 -5.44
C TRP A 124 -22.54 -1.89 -5.64
N SER A 125 -23.60 -1.10 -5.47
CA SER A 125 -23.53 0.37 -5.59
C SER A 125 -22.53 0.98 -4.61
N ASP A 126 -22.46 0.45 -3.39
CA ASP A 126 -21.53 0.91 -2.36
C ASP A 126 -20.07 0.60 -2.73
N LEU A 127 -19.80 -0.60 -3.27
CA LEU A 127 -18.47 -0.91 -3.82
C LEU A 127 -18.10 0.02 -4.99
N LEU A 128 -19.05 0.36 -5.86
CA LEU A 128 -18.83 1.32 -6.94
C LEU A 128 -18.58 2.75 -6.42
N ARG A 129 -19.22 3.16 -5.32
CA ARG A 129 -18.92 4.44 -4.67
C ARG A 129 -17.50 4.48 -4.11
N MET A 130 -17.01 3.35 -3.59
CA MET A 130 -15.66 3.24 -3.02
C MET A 130 -14.55 3.06 -4.05
N TYR A 131 -14.80 2.30 -5.14
CA TYR A 131 -13.77 1.84 -6.08
C TYR A 131 -14.10 2.15 -7.55
N GLY A 132 -15.28 2.66 -7.86
CA GLY A 132 -15.73 2.91 -9.22
C GLY A 132 -15.16 4.18 -9.86
N PRO A 133 -15.52 4.47 -11.12
CA PRO A 133 -15.00 5.62 -11.85
C PRO A 133 -15.40 6.93 -11.18
N GLY A 134 -14.43 7.80 -10.91
CA GLY A 134 -14.65 9.06 -10.19
C GLY A 134 -14.66 8.93 -8.67
N SER A 135 -14.58 7.72 -8.11
CA SER A 135 -14.33 7.54 -6.68
C SER A 135 -12.92 8.03 -6.37
N LYS A 136 -12.83 8.98 -5.44
CA LYS A 136 -11.53 9.32 -4.84
C LYS A 136 -11.20 8.22 -3.85
N PRO A 137 -9.97 7.69 -3.81
CA PRO A 137 -9.56 6.87 -2.69
C PRO A 137 -9.86 7.65 -1.41
N ASP A 138 -10.58 7.03 -0.48
CA ASP A 138 -11.17 7.63 0.74
C ASP A 138 -10.13 8.34 1.64
N LYS A 139 -8.85 8.07 1.37
CA LYS A 139 -7.72 8.82 1.88
C LYS A 139 -7.31 9.82 0.81
N LYS A 140 -7.59 11.11 1.05
CA LYS A 140 -6.87 12.24 0.44
C LYS A 140 -5.42 11.81 0.22
N THR A 141 -5.06 11.50 -1.02
CA THR A 141 -4.02 10.50 -1.23
C THR A 141 -2.73 10.98 -0.61
N GLU A 142 -2.09 10.10 0.15
CA GLU A 142 -0.71 10.26 0.57
C GLU A 142 0.15 10.61 -0.66
N LEU A 143 -0.20 10.06 -1.84
CA LEU A 143 0.34 10.41 -3.15
C LEU A 143 0.03 11.85 -3.62
N GLU A 144 -1.17 12.42 -3.48
CA GLU A 144 -1.42 13.86 -3.75
C GLU A 144 -0.68 14.76 -2.75
N THR A 145 -0.55 14.31 -1.50
CA THR A 145 0.23 15.02 -0.48
C THR A 145 1.72 14.97 -0.82
N ILE A 146 2.22 13.82 -1.29
CA ILE A 146 3.60 13.61 -1.74
C ILE A 146 3.85 14.34 -3.07
N GLN A 147 2.94 14.30 -4.04
CA GLN A 147 3.05 14.98 -5.33
C GLN A 147 2.96 16.49 -5.14
N GLY A 148 2.04 16.98 -4.31
CA GLY A 148 2.01 18.38 -3.87
C GLY A 148 3.28 18.76 -3.10
N ALA A 149 3.86 17.84 -2.36
CA ALA A 149 5.12 18.06 -1.66
C ALA A 149 6.37 18.02 -2.57
N GLN A 150 6.33 17.29 -3.69
CA GLN A 150 7.40 17.15 -4.68
C GLN A 150 7.32 18.21 -5.80
N ALA A 151 6.12 18.71 -6.13
CA ALA A 151 5.90 19.76 -7.12
C ALA A 151 6.33 21.16 -6.63
N GLN A 152 6.43 21.37 -5.31
CA GLN A 152 7.14 22.52 -4.76
C GLN A 152 8.64 22.24 -4.74
N GLU A 153 9.36 22.77 -5.73
CA GLU A 153 10.80 22.64 -5.87
C GLU A 153 11.59 22.97 -4.58
N LYS A 154 12.54 22.06 -4.28
CA LYS A 154 13.87 22.26 -3.68
C LYS A 154 13.95 22.72 -2.21
N SER A 155 14.50 21.80 -1.41
CA SER A 155 15.20 22.05 -0.14
C SER A 155 14.36 22.39 1.10
N ALA A 156 13.46 21.49 1.50
CA ALA A 156 13.20 21.31 2.92
C ALA A 156 12.73 19.88 3.18
N VAL A 157 13.54 19.10 3.88
CA VAL A 157 13.09 17.86 4.50
C VAL A 157 11.92 18.19 5.42
N LYS A 158 10.69 17.85 5.01
CA LYS A 158 9.47 18.17 5.74
C LYS A 158 9.40 17.29 7.00
N THR A 159 9.76 17.85 8.14
CA THR A 159 9.76 17.16 9.45
C THR A 159 8.41 16.55 9.81
N SER A 160 7.31 17.13 9.33
CA SER A 160 5.96 16.58 9.46
C SER A 160 5.79 15.24 8.74
N LEU A 161 6.35 15.10 7.54
CA LEU A 161 6.33 13.85 6.77
C LEU A 161 7.22 12.79 7.44
N ILE A 162 8.40 13.18 7.93
CA ILE A 162 9.26 12.28 8.72
C ILE A 162 8.54 11.80 9.98
N ARG A 163 7.84 12.71 10.68
CA ARG A 163 7.10 12.37 11.90
C ARG A 163 5.94 11.42 11.61
N LEU A 164 5.22 11.65 10.52
CA LEU A 164 4.15 10.77 10.06
C LEU A 164 4.69 9.39 9.70
N LEU A 165 5.78 9.33 8.93
CA LEU A 165 6.45 8.08 8.57
C LEU A 165 6.92 7.34 9.82
N LYS A 166 7.56 8.03 10.76
CA LYS A 166 8.01 7.45 12.03
C LYS A 166 6.86 6.88 12.83
N ALA A 167 5.74 7.60 12.95
CA ALA A 167 4.55 7.11 13.64
C ALA A 167 3.99 5.84 12.96
N LYS A 168 3.93 5.82 11.63
CA LYS A 168 3.51 4.65 10.87
C LYS A 168 4.46 3.46 10.98
N MET A 169 5.76 3.70 11.00
CA MET A 169 6.75 2.64 11.22
C MET A 169 6.64 2.05 12.63
N HIS A 170 6.38 2.86 13.65
CA HIS A 170 6.11 2.35 15.01
C HIS A 170 4.80 1.57 15.09
N GLU A 171 3.74 2.02 14.42
CA GLU A 171 2.46 1.31 14.35
C GLU A 171 2.64 -0.07 13.67
N LEU A 172 3.37 -0.12 12.56
CA LEU A 172 3.72 -1.37 11.87
C LEU A 172 4.55 -2.30 12.76
N ALA A 173 5.51 -1.76 13.53
CA ALA A 173 6.31 -2.55 14.45
C ALA A 173 5.47 -3.16 15.58
N ALA A 174 4.56 -2.39 16.17
CA ALA A 174 3.65 -2.88 17.21
C ALA A 174 2.71 -3.98 16.66
N GLN A 175 2.15 -3.78 15.47
CA GLN A 175 1.33 -4.81 14.79
C GLN A 175 2.14 -6.08 14.50
N TRP A 176 3.44 -5.96 14.26
CA TRP A 176 4.32 -7.11 14.01
C TRP A 176 4.59 -7.93 15.27
N GLU A 177 4.77 -7.26 16.42
CA GLU A 177 4.87 -7.90 17.73
C GLU A 177 3.56 -8.61 18.11
N GLU A 178 2.41 -7.98 17.86
CA GLU A 178 1.08 -8.54 18.13
C GLU A 178 0.75 -9.77 17.25
N ASN A 179 1.18 -9.77 15.98
CA ASN A 179 1.06 -10.92 15.08
C ASN A 179 2.16 -11.99 15.27
N GLY A 180 2.91 -11.94 16.38
CA GLY A 180 3.86 -12.99 16.77
C GLY A 180 5.09 -13.12 15.87
N GLY A 181 5.52 -12.04 15.19
CA GLY A 181 6.78 -12.00 14.43
C GLY A 181 6.85 -12.95 13.22
N SER A 182 5.74 -13.54 12.79
CA SER A 182 5.71 -14.59 11.75
C SER A 182 6.12 -14.10 10.35
N ALA A 183 5.92 -12.81 10.06
CA ALA A 183 6.30 -12.20 8.80
C ALA A 183 7.79 -11.80 8.81
N HIS A 184 8.65 -12.66 8.30
CA HIS A 184 10.08 -12.35 8.17
C HIS A 184 10.26 -11.11 7.26
N PRO A 185 11.12 -10.14 7.62
CA PRO A 185 11.44 -9.05 6.71
C PRO A 185 11.94 -9.64 5.39
N LYS A 186 11.43 -9.15 4.26
CA LYS A 186 11.77 -9.65 2.91
C LYS A 186 13.24 -9.38 2.50
N GLY A 187 14.09 -8.94 3.43
CA GLY A 187 15.50 -8.63 3.24
C GLY A 187 16.43 -9.60 3.97
N LYS A 188 17.70 -9.63 3.56
CA LYS A 188 18.75 -10.49 4.16
C LYS A 188 19.37 -9.90 5.44
N PHE A 189 18.89 -8.73 5.88
CA PHE A 189 19.48 -8.01 6.99
C PHE A 189 18.81 -8.44 8.29
N PHE A 190 19.40 -9.44 8.94
CA PHE A 190 19.07 -9.85 10.30
C PHE A 190 20.08 -9.21 11.22
N VAL A 191 19.64 -8.25 12.04
CA VAL A 191 20.47 -7.73 13.12
C VAL A 191 19.78 -8.10 14.42
N SER A 192 20.49 -8.84 15.26
CA SER A 192 20.01 -9.17 16.59
C SER A 192 19.86 -7.86 17.39
N PRO A 193 18.79 -7.69 18.18
CA PRO A 193 18.55 -6.48 18.98
C PRO A 193 19.74 -6.11 19.87
N ASP A 194 20.48 -7.12 20.32
CA ASP A 194 21.58 -6.99 21.27
C ASP A 194 22.97 -7.06 20.61
N SER A 195 23.04 -7.25 19.29
CA SER A 195 24.31 -7.39 18.57
C SER A 195 24.28 -6.62 17.24
N LEU A 196 24.31 -5.29 17.36
CA LEU A 196 24.55 -4.43 16.21
C LEU A 196 25.98 -4.66 15.69
N PRO A 197 26.19 -4.81 14.37
CA PRO A 197 27.55 -4.88 13.83
C PRO A 197 28.28 -3.57 14.13
N VAL A 198 29.52 -3.67 14.61
CA VAL A 198 30.39 -2.51 14.77
C VAL A 198 30.59 -1.89 13.40
N VAL A 199 30.05 -0.69 13.21
CA VAL A 199 30.27 0.09 12.00
C VAL A 199 31.69 0.65 12.08
N THR A 200 32.66 -0.04 11.48
CA THR A 200 33.99 0.51 11.26
C THR A 200 33.95 1.36 10.01
N PHE A 201 34.11 2.66 10.20
CA PHE A 201 34.22 3.60 9.10
C PHE A 201 35.57 3.44 8.40
N HIS A 202 35.57 3.49 7.07
CA HIS A 202 36.80 3.48 6.28
C HIS A 202 37.62 4.75 6.62
N PRO A 203 38.97 4.67 6.72
CA PRO A 203 39.82 5.80 7.11
C PRO A 203 39.67 7.06 6.24
N ASP A 204 39.16 6.92 5.01
CA ASP A 204 38.93 8.04 4.09
C ASP A 204 37.56 8.73 4.27
N SER A 205 36.73 8.27 5.20
CA SER A 205 35.41 8.86 5.43
C SER A 205 35.52 10.13 6.30
N LYS A 206 35.31 11.29 5.66
CA LYS A 206 35.23 12.59 6.36
C LYS A 206 33.92 12.67 7.14
N THR A 207 33.95 12.46 8.45
CA THR A 207 32.76 12.44 9.33
C THR A 207 32.67 13.66 10.26
N ASP A 208 33.31 14.78 9.92
CA ASP A 208 33.45 15.94 10.81
C ASP A 208 32.20 16.83 10.98
N LEU A 209 31.02 16.43 10.51
CA LEU A 209 29.84 17.33 10.52
C LEU A 209 28.80 17.05 11.61
N TYR A 210 28.87 15.95 12.37
CA TYR A 210 27.81 15.64 13.35
C TYR A 210 28.26 15.17 14.74
N ASN A 211 29.56 15.01 14.99
CA ASN A 211 30.06 14.59 16.32
C ASN A 211 30.90 15.69 16.97
N SER A 212 30.28 16.79 17.38
CA SER A 212 30.84 17.67 18.40
C SER A 212 30.11 17.42 19.72
N ILE A 213 30.67 16.50 20.52
CA ILE A 213 30.39 16.41 21.95
C ILE A 213 31.09 17.62 22.61
N PRO A 214 30.41 18.46 23.40
CA PRO A 214 31.09 19.54 24.12
C PRO A 214 31.98 18.94 25.22
N GLU A 215 33.27 19.22 25.18
CA GLU A 215 34.21 18.90 26.25
C GLU A 215 33.80 19.61 27.55
N ASN A 216 33.49 18.84 28.59
CA ASN A 216 33.42 19.38 29.95
C ASN A 216 34.65 18.93 30.73
N SER A 217 35.30 19.92 31.32
CA SER A 217 36.62 19.94 31.91
C SER A 217 36.73 19.27 33.29
N THR A 218 37.98 18.89 33.60
CA THR A 218 38.63 18.80 34.93
C THR A 218 38.27 17.66 35.88
N SER A 219 39.19 16.70 35.99
CA SER A 219 39.38 15.81 37.16
C SER A 219 40.22 16.53 38.23
N PRO A 220 39.87 16.50 39.52
CA PRO A 220 40.72 17.04 40.58
C PRO A 220 41.71 15.99 41.10
N THR A 221 43.00 16.33 41.07
CA THR A 221 44.11 15.63 41.71
C THR A 221 44.01 15.73 43.24
N LEU A 222 44.03 14.59 43.94
CA LEU A 222 44.18 14.51 45.41
C LEU A 222 45.63 14.12 45.78
N PRO A 223 46.23 14.74 46.82
CA PRO A 223 47.64 14.54 47.20
C PRO A 223 47.83 13.33 48.15
N PRO A 224 49.08 12.85 48.34
CA PRO A 224 49.37 11.66 49.16
C PRO A 224 49.50 12.00 50.65
N SER A 225 49.26 11.02 51.52
CA SER A 225 49.52 11.09 52.97
C SER A 225 49.86 9.71 53.56
N PRO A 226 50.51 9.67 54.75
CA PRO A 226 51.76 8.94 54.96
C PRO A 226 51.62 7.56 55.64
N ASN A 227 52.73 6.81 55.60
CA ASN A 227 52.99 5.53 56.25
C ASN A 227 52.46 5.39 57.69
N ALA A 228 51.93 4.20 57.99
CA ALA A 228 51.89 3.62 59.34
C ALA A 228 52.39 2.17 59.28
N ALA A 229 53.37 1.86 60.12
CA ALA A 229 53.97 0.55 60.33
C ALA A 229 53.07 -0.35 61.20
N SER A 230 53.26 -1.68 61.09
CA SER A 230 53.07 -2.81 62.05
C SER A 230 53.01 -4.07 61.15
N ASP A 231 53.81 -5.12 61.27
CA ASP A 231 54.49 -5.80 62.38
C ASP A 231 55.75 -6.51 61.82
#